data_AF-A0A6A7LCS7-F1
#
_entry.id   AF-A0A6A7LCS7-F1
#
_cell.length_a   1.000
_cell.length_b   1.000
_cell.length_c   1.000
_cell.angle_alpha   90.00
_cell.angle_beta   90.00
_cell.angle_gamma   90.00
#
_symmetry.space_group_name_H-M   'P 1'
#
loop_
_entity.id
_entity.type
_entity.pdbx_description
1 polymer ?
#
loop_
_entity_poly.entity_id
_entity_poly.type
_entity_poly.pdbx_seq_one_letter_code
_entity_poly.pdbx_strand_id
1 'polypeptide(L)' 'MLILFIGGIIIGFGLVFVAQSRSLLGPPSSFMYSNVEWTTNGSAVVLIGIFVCSIGLLMRFLRWSHR' A
#
# COMPACT_ATOMS: atom_id res chain seq x y z
N MET A 1 2.48 -12.80 -10.91
CA MET A 1 1.04 -12.58 -10.67
C MET A 1 0.77 -12.48 -9.18
N LEU A 2 1.07 -13.51 -8.37
CA LEU A 2 0.90 -13.47 -6.91
C LEU A 2 1.57 -12.26 -6.22
N ILE A 3 2.83 -11.94 -6.56
CA ILE A 3 3.55 -10.80 -5.97
C ILE A 3 2.85 -9.46 -6.25
N LEU A 4 2.32 -9.27 -7.46
CA LEU A 4 1.58 -8.06 -7.82
C LEU A 4 0.27 -7.95 -7.04
N PHE A 5 -0.41 -9.08 -6.83
CA PHE A 5 -1.63 -9.13 -6.03
C PHE A 5 -1.37 -8.77 -4.57
N ILE A 6 -0.31 -9.33 -3.96
CA ILE A 6 0.12 -8.99 -2.61
C ILE A 6 0.48 -7.51 -2.49
N GLY A 7 1.25 -6.98 -3.43
CA GLY A 7 1.59 -5.55 -3.46
C GLY A 7 0.36 -4.65 -3.57
N GLY A 8 -0.63 -5.04 -4.39
CA GLY A 8 -1.91 -4.33 -4.50
C GLY A 8 -2.71 -4.29 -3.20
N ILE A 9 -2.76 -5.40 -2.45
CA ILE A 9 -3.42 -5.45 -1.13
C ILE A 9 -2.73 -4.50 -0.15
N ILE A 10 -1.38 -4.51 -0.11
CA ILE A 10 -0.60 -3.63 0.77
C ILE A 10 -0.89 -2.16 0.45
N ILE A 11 -0.89 -1.78 -0.84
CA ILE A 11 -1.25 -0.42 -1.27
C ILE A 11 -2.66 -0.07 -0.79
N GLY A 12 -3.64 -0.98 -0.99
CA GLY A 12 -5.01 -0.77 -0.56
C GLY A 12 -5.12 -0.46 0.94
N PHE A 13 -4.47 -1.24 1.79
CA PHE A 13 -4.44 -0.97 3.24
C PHE A 13 -3.76 0.35 3.58
N GLY A 14 -2.61 0.65 2.95
CA GLY A 14 -1.92 1.93 3.16
C GLY A 14 -2.80 3.13 2.84
N LEU A 15 -3.55 3.08 1.73
CA LEU A 15 -4.50 4.13 1.36
C LEU A 15 -5.66 4.26 2.36
N VAL A 16 -6.19 3.14 2.86
CA VAL A 16 -7.22 3.14 3.92
C VAL A 16 -6.67 3.82 5.18
N PHE A 17 -5.43 3.54 5.57
CA PHE A 17 -4.82 4.15 6.76
C PHE A 17 -4.64 5.67 6.59
N VAL A 18 -4.15 6.12 5.42
CA VAL A 18 -4.04 7.56 5.11
C VAL A 18 -5.41 8.25 5.08
N ALA A 19 -6.45 7.56 4.62
CA ALA A 19 -7.78 8.13 4.58
C ALA A 19 -8.43 8.20 5.97
N GLN A 20 -8.25 7.17 6.82
CA GLN A 20 -8.68 7.24 8.22
C GLN A 20 -7.94 8.34 8.98
N SER A 21 -6.62 8.46 8.78
CA SER A 21 -5.80 9.49 9.43
C SER A 21 -6.19 10.92 9.10
N ARG A 22 -6.82 11.11 7.94
CA ARG A 22 -7.34 12.40 7.48
C ARG A 22 -8.83 12.58 7.73
N SER A 23 -9.46 11.68 8.48
CA SER A 23 -10.89 11.76 8.80
C SER A 23 -11.80 11.62 7.58
N LEU A 24 -11.28 11.09 6.46
CA LEU A 24 -12.04 10.91 5.22
C LEU A 24 -12.93 9.67 5.27
N LEU A 25 -12.54 8.67 6.06
CA LEU A 25 -13.31 7.44 6.28
C LEU A 25 -13.04 6.86 7.67
N GLY A 26 -13.91 5.95 8.12
CA GLY A 26 -13.80 5.29 9.42
C GLY A 26 -14.47 6.04 10.57
N PRO A 27 -14.70 5.38 11.72
CA PRO A 27 -15.37 5.98 12.85
C PRO A 27 -14.45 6.93 13.63
N PRO A 28 -14.97 8.02 14.22
CA PRO A 28 -14.20 8.93 15.08
C PRO A 28 -13.57 8.26 16.31
N SER A 29 -14.08 7.10 16.73
CA SER A 29 -13.53 6.29 17.82
C SER A 29 -12.30 5.47 17.42
N SER A 30 -11.94 5.42 16.13
CA SER A 30 -10.74 4.74 15.67
C SER A 30 -9.50 5.48 16.17
N PHE A 31 -8.51 4.74 16.67
CA PHE A 31 -7.21 5.29 17.06
C PHE A 31 -6.45 5.94 15.89
N MET A 32 -6.83 5.60 14.65
CA MET A 32 -6.26 6.20 13.44
C MET A 32 -6.96 7.50 13.05
N TYR A 33 -8.20 7.75 13.49
CA TYR A 33 -9.00 8.88 13.00
C TYR A 33 -8.37 10.23 13.38
N SER A 34 -8.25 11.14 12.42
CA SER A 34 -7.61 12.47 12.60
C SER A 34 -6.18 12.42 13.18
N ASN A 35 -5.41 11.34 12.98
CA ASN A 35 -4.10 11.16 13.57
C ASN A 35 -2.95 11.29 12.53
N VAL A 36 -2.12 12.34 12.64
CA VAL A 36 -1.04 12.61 11.69
C VAL A 36 0.02 11.50 11.60
N GLU A 37 0.27 10.77 12.69
CA GLU A 37 1.23 9.66 12.69
C GLU A 37 0.80 8.56 11.71
N TRP A 38 -0.50 8.26 11.67
CA TRP A 38 -1.08 7.29 10.75
C TRP A 38 -1.10 7.77 9.30
N THR A 39 -0.97 9.08 9.04
CA THR A 39 -0.73 9.59 7.69
C THR A 39 0.66 9.16 7.19
N THR A 40 1.68 9.30 8.04
CA THR A 40 3.05 8.88 7.72
C THR A 40 3.15 7.36 7.60
N ASN A 41 2.59 6.63 8.56
CA ASN A 41 2.60 5.17 8.56
C ASN A 41 1.85 4.60 7.35
N GLY A 42 0.66 5.12 7.04
CA GLY A 42 -0.10 4.70 5.86
C GLY A 42 0.65 4.99 4.56
N SER A 43 1.32 6.15 4.45
CA SER A 43 2.15 6.49 3.29
C SER A 43 3.35 5.55 3.14
N ALA A 44 4.01 5.19 4.24
CA ALA A 44 5.09 4.20 4.25
C ALA A 44 4.60 2.82 3.78
N VAL A 45 3.42 2.39 4.23
CA VAL A 45 2.79 1.13 3.77
C VAL A 45 2.52 1.17 2.26
N VAL A 46 2.00 2.29 1.73
CA VAL A 46 1.82 2.46 0.27
C VAL A 46 3.15 2.30 -0.48
N LEU A 47 4.22 2.95 -0.01
CA LEU A 47 5.55 2.86 -0.62
C LEU A 47 6.09 1.43 -0.62
N ILE A 48 5.92 0.68 0.48
CA ILE A 48 6.28 -0.74 0.55
C ILE A 48 5.51 -1.54 -0.50
N GLY A 49 4.19 -1.31 -0.63
CA GLY A 49 3.38 -1.98 -1.64
C GLY A 49 3.81 -1.68 -3.08
N ILE A 50 4.17 -0.42 -3.38
CA ILE A 50 4.73 -0.02 -4.68
C ILE A 50 6.07 -0.73 -4.94
N PHE A 51 6.93 -0.84 -3.93
CA PHE A 51 8.20 -1.54 -4.05
C PHE A 51 8.00 -3.03 -4.35
N VAL A 52 7.07 -3.71 -3.65
CA VAL A 52 6.70 -5.11 -3.92
C VAL A 52 6.15 -5.28 -5.35
N CYS A 53 5.27 -4.38 -5.79
CA CYS A 53 4.77 -4.38 -7.16
C CYS A 53 5.89 -4.22 -8.19
N SER A 54 6.83 -3.30 -7.94
CA SER A 54 7.99 -3.06 -8.82
C SER A 54 8.85 -4.30 -8.98
N ILE A 55 9.13 -5.03 -7.88
CA ILE A 55 9.83 -6.32 -7.93
C ILE A 55 9.03 -7.35 -8.74
N GLY A 56 7.73 -7.46 -8.50
CA GLY A 56 6.86 -8.38 -9.24
C GLY A 56 6.83 -8.12 -10.74
N LEU A 57 6.87 -6.85 -11.15
CA LEU A 57 6.97 -6.43 -12.56
C LEU A 57 8.34 -6.74 -13.14
N LEU A 58 9.42 -6.43 -12.42
CA LEU A 58 10.79 -6.72 -12.85
C LEU A 58 10.99 -8.22 -13.09
N MET A 59 10.56 -9.07 -12.17
CA MET A 59 10.63 -10.53 -12.33
C MET A 59 9.84 -11.01 -13.56
N ARG A 60 8.68 -10.41 -13.83
CA ARG A 60 7.88 -10.73 -15.02
C ARG A 60 8.61 -10.31 -16.30
N PHE A 61 9.21 -9.13 -16.29
CA PHE A 61 9.97 -8.60 -17.43
C PHE A 61 11.19 -9.46 -17.73
N LEU A 62 12.00 -9.79 -16.72
CA LEU A 62 13.16 -10.68 -16.86
C LEU A 62 12.76 -12.05 -17.40
N ARG A 63 11.62 -12.61 -16.94
CA ARG A 63 11.10 -13.88 -17.45
C ARG A 63 10.62 -13.79 -18.91
N TRP A 64 10.17 -12.62 -19.36
CA TRP A 64 9.76 -12.41 -20.74
C TRP A 64 10.95 -12.25 -21.67
N SER A 65 12.00 -11.53 -21.24
CA SER A 65 13.23 -11.34 -22.01
C SER A 65 14.01 -12.62 -22.32
N HIS A 66 13.76 -13.72 -21.57
CA HIS A 66 14.44 -15.01 -21.72
C HIS A 66 13.61 -16.08 -22.48
N ARG A 67 12.45 -15.70 -23.06
CA ARG A 67 11.66 -16.55 -23.96
C ARG A 67 11.71 -16.02 -25.38
#